data_AF-A0A926QSU0-F1
#
_entry.id   AF-A0A926QSU0-F1
#
_cell.length_a   1.000
_cell.length_b   1.000
_cell.length_c   1.000
_cell.angle_alpha   90.00
_cell.angle_beta   90.00
_cell.angle_gamma   90.00
#
_symmetry.space_group_name_H-M   'P 1'
#
loop_
_entity.id
_entity.type
_entity.pdbx_description
1 polymer ?
#
loop_
_entity_poly.entity_id
_entity_poly.type
_entity_poly.pdbx_seq_one_letter_code
_entity_poly.pdbx_strand_id
1 'polypeptide(L)'
;MAIAPSEILSELASTRPRPAAVTALRAAVHARRMLLVKSLLVRVDRHGPALTPAARRRFEQDWATLERTERADPAAVRDVLDYPMTGAWLTEALAAPAGPEFERHLAHLSGVTAAAVVRAGCEVDRTLTVPAGALTLPGIGVLSCPSGRARLVGRDGRVRIVDGTGGTGVVLSRPEADGTPVAERPESEDAGWSGLGTFPGGTVVLDDLDPYRVPAPGIGPSALPAAERHPSARRLWFERWRAAQAFMSAADPDRAAEIGAVLRAVVPLAPPQPADGAPVSATLRAAPCAVLTQLPAGGRELAESLVHETHHTKLAALNELLPLCRPDGTALHHVGWRPDPRPVPAVLQGAYAHLALTDFSSRMLRGCVLPSALRRWAAGQFPDYREQVGKALSILRESDELTSAGREFVRRMARHHEILGMTARSCV
;
A
#
# COMPACT_ATOMS: atom_id res chain seq x y z
N MET A 1 11.63 -3.67 22.71
CA MET A 1 11.78 -2.37 23.39
C MET A 1 10.82 -1.39 22.73
N ALA A 2 9.91 -0.77 23.49
CA ALA A 2 9.01 0.23 22.93
C ALA A 2 9.80 1.53 22.71
N ILE A 3 9.94 1.96 21.46
CA ILE A 3 10.63 3.20 21.09
C ILE A 3 9.74 4.37 21.52
N ALA A 4 10.31 5.41 22.13
CA ALA A 4 9.53 6.56 22.55
C ALA A 4 8.93 7.29 21.33
N PRO A 5 7.70 7.85 21.40
CA PRO A 5 7.09 8.56 20.27
C PRO A 5 7.97 9.69 19.70
N SER A 6 8.75 10.37 20.55
CA SER A 6 9.70 11.41 20.15
C SER A 6 10.89 10.88 19.33
N GLU A 7 11.33 9.66 19.59
CA GLU A 7 12.42 9.01 18.84
C GLU A 7 11.92 8.58 17.46
N ILE A 8 10.72 7.98 17.36
CA ILE A 8 10.08 7.64 16.08
C ILE A 8 9.88 8.89 15.21
N LEU A 9 9.38 9.98 15.80
CA LEU A 9 9.24 11.27 15.12
C LEU A 9 10.58 11.75 14.54
N SER A 10 11.65 11.63 15.32
CA SER A 10 12.98 12.03 14.87
C SER A 10 13.51 11.17 13.74
N GLU A 11 13.35 9.85 13.84
CA GLU A 11 13.81 8.93 12.81
C GLU A 11 13.07 9.18 11.50
N LEU A 12 11.74 9.29 11.54
CA LEU A 12 10.92 9.52 10.36
C LEU A 12 11.20 10.89 9.73
N ALA A 13 11.26 11.97 10.51
CA ALA A 13 11.48 13.33 9.97
C ALA A 13 12.79 13.49 9.18
N SER A 14 13.78 12.63 9.45
CA SER A 14 15.05 12.62 8.73
C SER A 14 15.00 11.99 7.33
N THR A 15 13.85 11.43 6.93
CA THR A 15 13.64 10.67 5.68
C THR A 15 14.61 9.50 5.45
N ARG A 16 15.47 9.18 6.43
CA ARG A 16 16.47 8.12 6.35
C ARG A 16 15.87 6.75 6.71
N PRO A 17 16.31 5.69 6.03
CA PRO A 17 16.01 4.32 6.42
C PRO A 17 16.45 4.01 7.84
N ARG A 18 15.51 3.56 8.68
CA ARG A 18 15.78 3.08 10.04
C ARG A 18 14.93 1.83 10.30
N PRO A 19 15.52 0.67 10.64
CA PRO A 19 14.75 -0.55 10.91
C PRO A 19 13.68 -0.38 12.01
N ALA A 20 14.03 0.37 13.06
CA ALA A 20 13.16 0.74 14.16
C ALA A 20 11.88 1.47 13.68
N ALA A 21 12.03 2.46 12.80
CA ALA A 21 10.90 3.17 12.18
C ALA A 21 10.01 2.25 11.33
N VAL A 22 10.56 1.27 10.60
CA VAL A 22 9.77 0.30 9.82
C VAL A 22 8.95 -0.60 10.74
N THR A 23 9.52 -1.08 11.84
CA THR A 23 8.78 -1.86 12.84
C THR A 23 7.65 -1.05 13.46
N ALA A 24 7.91 0.20 13.85
CA ALA A 24 6.89 1.09 14.38
C ALA A 24 5.76 1.37 13.37
N LEU A 25 6.11 1.55 12.10
CA LEU A 25 5.16 1.73 11.00
C LEU A 25 4.23 0.51 10.85
N ARG A 26 4.79 -0.71 10.83
CA ARG A 26 3.99 -1.95 10.74
C ARG A 26 3.07 -2.11 11.96
N ALA A 27 3.53 -1.71 13.15
CA ALA A 27 2.70 -1.71 14.35
C ALA A 27 1.54 -0.70 14.27
N ALA A 28 1.80 0.52 13.80
CA ALA A 28 0.78 1.56 13.61
C ALA A 28 -0.27 1.16 12.58
N VAL A 29 0.21 0.63 11.44
CA VAL A 29 -0.59 0.02 10.39
C VAL A 29 -1.54 -0.99 11.01
N HIS A 30 -1.00 -1.99 11.71
CA HIS A 30 -1.78 -3.07 12.32
C HIS A 30 -2.80 -2.57 13.35
N ALA A 31 -2.40 -1.66 14.25
CA ALA A 31 -3.31 -1.09 15.25
C ALA A 31 -4.53 -0.44 14.59
N ARG A 32 -4.33 0.32 13.51
CA ARG A 32 -5.42 0.89 12.72
C ARG A 32 -6.31 -0.19 12.09
N ARG A 33 -5.73 -1.24 11.52
CA ARG A 33 -6.51 -2.35 10.93
C ARG A 33 -7.41 -2.99 11.98
N MET A 34 -6.89 -3.27 13.17
CA MET A 34 -7.68 -3.84 14.26
C MET A 34 -8.82 -2.92 14.71
N LEU A 35 -8.60 -1.60 14.74
CA LEU A 35 -9.68 -0.64 15.01
C LEU A 35 -10.77 -0.67 13.94
N LEU A 36 -10.39 -0.74 12.65
CA LEU A 36 -11.36 -0.83 11.55
C LEU A 36 -12.13 -2.16 11.56
N VAL A 37 -11.45 -3.28 11.78
CA VAL A 37 -12.06 -4.61 11.91
C VAL A 37 -13.05 -4.66 13.09
N LYS A 38 -12.67 -4.13 14.25
CA LYS A 38 -13.56 -4.00 15.41
C LYS A 38 -14.75 -3.09 15.10
N SER A 39 -14.52 -1.98 14.40
CA SER A 39 -15.60 -1.07 13.99
C SER A 39 -16.59 -1.74 13.03
N LEU A 40 -16.10 -2.61 12.14
CA LEU A 40 -16.95 -3.39 11.24
C LEU A 40 -17.83 -4.35 12.04
N LEU A 41 -17.26 -5.09 13.00
CA LEU A 41 -18.01 -5.98 13.89
C LEU A 41 -19.11 -5.22 14.65
N VAL A 42 -18.76 -4.10 15.31
CA VAL A 42 -19.73 -3.27 16.04
C VAL A 42 -20.83 -2.74 15.12
N ARG A 43 -20.50 -2.38 13.88
CA ARG A 43 -21.48 -1.93 12.89
C ARG A 43 -22.42 -3.05 12.49
N VAL A 44 -21.91 -4.26 12.24
CA VAL A 44 -22.73 -5.44 11.93
C VAL A 44 -23.66 -5.78 13.09
N ASP A 45 -23.19 -5.74 14.33
CA ASP A 45 -24.02 -6.00 15.51
C ASP A 45 -25.14 -4.96 15.65
N ARG A 46 -24.82 -3.68 15.49
CA ARG A 46 -25.79 -2.58 15.58
C ARG A 46 -26.85 -2.62 14.48
N HIS A 47 -26.44 -2.95 13.25
CA HIS A 47 -27.32 -2.97 12.08
C HIS A 47 -27.81 -4.37 11.70
N GLY A 48 -27.54 -5.38 12.53
CA GLY A 48 -27.89 -6.78 12.28
C GLY A 48 -29.35 -7.02 11.89
N PRO A 49 -30.35 -6.34 12.50
CA PRO A 49 -31.75 -6.47 12.10
C PRO A 49 -32.07 -5.98 10.68
N ALA A 50 -31.24 -5.10 10.10
CA ALA A 50 -31.41 -4.57 8.75
C ALA A 50 -30.69 -5.41 7.67
N LEU A 51 -29.85 -6.38 8.08
CA LEU A 51 -29.18 -7.29 7.15
C LEU A 51 -30.12 -8.43 6.75
N THR A 52 -30.00 -8.88 5.51
CA THR A 52 -30.65 -10.13 5.10
C THR A 52 -30.14 -11.29 5.97
N PRO A 53 -31.00 -12.27 6.33
CA PRO A 53 -30.58 -13.42 7.13
C PRO A 53 -29.42 -14.20 6.49
N ALA A 54 -29.33 -14.21 5.16
CA ALA A 54 -28.24 -14.84 4.43
C ALA A 54 -26.91 -14.07 4.58
N ALA A 55 -26.92 -12.72 4.49
CA ALA A 55 -25.73 -11.91 4.69
C ALA A 55 -25.21 -12.00 6.12
N ARG A 56 -26.10 -11.94 7.12
CA ARG A 56 -25.74 -12.09 8.53
C ARG A 56 -25.09 -13.44 8.82
N ARG A 57 -25.72 -14.55 8.42
CA ARG A 57 -25.15 -15.89 8.60
C ARG A 57 -23.80 -16.07 7.92
N ARG A 58 -23.63 -15.52 6.72
CA ARG A 58 -22.34 -15.55 6.01
C ARG A 58 -21.26 -14.84 6.82
N PHE A 59 -21.54 -13.61 7.28
CA PHE A 59 -20.59 -12.84 8.08
C PHE A 59 -20.19 -13.59 9.36
N GLU A 60 -21.16 -14.10 10.13
CA GLU A 60 -20.89 -14.86 11.37
C GLU A 60 -20.02 -16.10 11.12
N GLN A 61 -20.24 -16.81 10.00
CA GLN A 61 -19.47 -17.99 9.63
C GLN A 61 -18.03 -17.67 9.20
N ASP A 62 -17.85 -16.63 8.40
CA ASP A 62 -16.54 -16.17 7.96
C ASP A 62 -15.75 -15.64 9.15
N TRP A 63 -16.40 -14.84 10.01
CA TRP A 63 -15.83 -14.33 11.25
C TRP A 63 -15.35 -15.47 12.18
N ALA A 64 -16.20 -16.46 12.46
CA ALA A 64 -15.83 -17.61 13.29
C ALA A 64 -14.70 -18.46 12.68
N THR A 65 -14.54 -18.43 11.35
CA THR A 65 -13.43 -19.09 10.66
C THR A 65 -12.15 -18.27 10.78
N LEU A 66 -12.23 -16.95 10.64
CA LEU A 66 -11.11 -16.04 10.85
C LEU A 66 -10.57 -16.14 12.28
N GLU A 67 -11.44 -16.14 13.30
CA GLU A 67 -11.04 -16.32 14.71
C GLU A 67 -10.37 -17.68 14.98
N ARG A 68 -10.87 -18.76 14.36
CA ARG A 68 -10.23 -20.08 14.46
C ARG A 68 -8.85 -20.09 13.81
N THR A 69 -8.73 -19.42 12.67
CA THR A 69 -7.47 -19.29 11.93
C THR A 69 -6.47 -18.44 12.72
N GLU A 70 -6.92 -17.35 13.35
CA GLU A 70 -6.07 -16.49 14.18
C GLU A 70 -5.55 -17.23 15.40
N ARG A 71 -6.37 -18.07 16.04
CA ARG A 71 -5.92 -18.91 17.16
C ARG A 71 -4.87 -19.95 16.76
N ALA A 72 -4.90 -20.43 15.51
CA ALA A 72 -3.93 -21.39 15.00
C ALA A 72 -2.65 -20.70 14.53
N ASP A 73 -2.76 -19.56 13.85
CA ASP A 73 -1.64 -18.76 13.34
C ASP A 73 -1.99 -17.26 13.33
N PRO A 74 -1.68 -16.54 14.42
CA PRO A 74 -1.94 -15.11 14.50
C PRO A 74 -1.16 -14.30 13.46
N ALA A 75 0.02 -14.77 13.06
CA ALA A 75 0.87 -14.07 12.10
C ALA A 75 0.27 -14.15 10.69
N ALA A 76 -0.32 -15.28 10.30
CA ALA A 76 -1.00 -15.44 9.03
C ALA A 76 -2.24 -14.52 8.92
N VAL A 77 -3.07 -14.44 9.97
CA VAL A 77 -4.23 -13.54 9.98
C VAL A 77 -3.78 -12.08 9.95
N ARG A 78 -2.79 -11.72 10.76
CA ARG A 78 -2.19 -10.38 10.74
C ARG A 78 -1.69 -10.00 9.36
N ASP A 79 -1.03 -10.91 8.65
CA ASP A 79 -0.50 -10.64 7.32
C ASP A 79 -1.59 -10.30 6.29
N VAL A 80 -2.75 -10.98 6.37
CA VAL A 80 -3.92 -10.66 5.53
C VAL A 80 -4.54 -9.33 5.94
N LEU A 81 -4.76 -9.12 7.24
CA LEU A 81 -5.39 -7.88 7.71
C LEU A 81 -4.54 -6.66 7.39
N ASP A 82 -3.21 -6.77 7.54
CA ASP A 82 -2.26 -5.71 7.27
C ASP A 82 -2.05 -5.46 5.76
N TYR A 83 -2.57 -6.33 4.88
CA TYR A 83 -2.54 -6.13 3.44
C TYR A 83 -3.22 -4.80 3.04
N PRO A 84 -2.63 -4.00 2.12
CA PRO A 84 -3.14 -2.65 1.84
C PRO A 84 -4.61 -2.63 1.41
N MET A 85 -5.03 -3.54 0.54
CA MET A 85 -6.42 -3.54 0.01
C MET A 85 -7.46 -4.01 1.01
N THR A 86 -7.05 -4.77 2.03
CA THR A 86 -7.93 -5.06 3.17
C THR A 86 -8.24 -3.79 3.97
N GLY A 87 -7.27 -2.87 4.10
CA GLY A 87 -7.51 -1.54 4.69
C GLY A 87 -8.42 -0.64 3.84
N ALA A 88 -8.26 -0.68 2.51
CA ALA A 88 -9.15 0.01 1.57
C ALA A 88 -10.59 -0.51 1.69
N TRP A 89 -10.76 -1.83 1.59
CA TRP A 89 -12.05 -2.51 1.78
C TRP A 89 -12.74 -2.13 3.08
N LEU A 90 -12.03 -2.22 4.22
CA LEU A 90 -12.61 -1.88 5.52
C LEU A 90 -13.09 -0.43 5.57
N THR A 91 -12.33 0.49 4.97
CA THR A 91 -12.69 1.91 4.91
C THR A 91 -13.96 2.12 4.08
N GLU A 92 -14.05 1.51 2.90
CA GLU A 92 -15.26 1.58 2.06
C GLU A 92 -16.46 0.91 2.73
N ALA A 93 -16.28 -0.27 3.31
CA ALA A 93 -17.34 -1.00 4.01
C ALA A 93 -17.94 -0.19 5.17
N LEU A 94 -17.10 0.53 5.92
CA LEU A 94 -17.56 1.37 7.03
C LEU A 94 -18.24 2.67 6.57
N ALA A 95 -17.87 3.18 5.40
CA ALA A 95 -18.48 4.36 4.79
C ALA A 95 -19.80 4.04 4.05
N ALA A 96 -19.96 2.80 3.59
CA ALA A 96 -21.13 2.39 2.80
C ALA A 96 -22.46 2.56 3.56
N PRO A 97 -23.51 3.06 2.89
CA PRO A 97 -24.85 3.14 3.47
C PRO A 97 -25.38 1.74 3.82
N ALA A 98 -26.23 1.67 4.85
CA ALA A 98 -26.88 0.42 5.22
C ALA A 98 -27.75 -0.12 4.07
N GLY A 99 -27.84 -1.46 3.97
CA GLY A 99 -28.60 -2.15 2.92
C GLY A 99 -27.69 -2.91 1.94
N PRO A 100 -28.11 -3.09 0.67
CA PRO A 100 -27.45 -3.97 -0.28
C PRO A 100 -25.97 -3.62 -0.55
N GLU A 101 -25.62 -2.33 -0.51
CA GLU A 101 -24.24 -1.88 -0.72
C GLU A 101 -23.32 -2.35 0.42
N PHE A 102 -23.71 -2.13 1.67
CA PHE A 102 -22.99 -2.64 2.82
C PHE A 102 -22.91 -4.18 2.79
N GLU A 103 -23.99 -4.88 2.45
CA GLU A 103 -23.98 -6.35 2.33
C GLU A 103 -23.01 -6.88 1.27
N ARG A 104 -22.86 -6.15 0.15
CA ARG A 104 -21.87 -6.46 -0.89
C ARG A 104 -20.45 -6.31 -0.36
N HIS A 105 -20.17 -5.27 0.43
CA HIS A 105 -18.88 -5.13 1.09
C HIS A 105 -18.63 -6.23 2.12
N LEU A 106 -19.64 -6.63 2.91
CA LEU A 106 -19.51 -7.74 3.87
C LEU A 106 -19.18 -9.07 3.19
N ALA A 107 -19.64 -9.30 1.95
CA ALA A 107 -19.32 -10.51 1.20
C ALA A 107 -17.81 -10.67 0.90
N HIS A 108 -17.03 -9.59 0.92
CA HIS A 108 -15.59 -9.67 0.71
C HIS A 108 -14.84 -10.33 1.90
N LEU A 109 -15.45 -10.39 3.09
CA LEU A 109 -14.87 -11.09 4.24
C LEU A 109 -14.64 -12.59 3.95
N SER A 110 -15.45 -13.21 3.09
CA SER A 110 -15.22 -14.61 2.65
C SER A 110 -13.86 -14.78 1.97
N GLY A 111 -13.43 -13.79 1.17
CA GLY A 111 -12.13 -13.75 0.51
C GLY A 111 -10.97 -13.52 1.47
N VAL A 112 -11.12 -12.58 2.40
CA VAL A 112 -10.18 -12.32 3.51
C VAL A 112 -9.96 -13.58 4.35
N THR A 113 -11.04 -14.27 4.69
CA THR A 113 -11.02 -15.51 5.46
C THR A 113 -10.33 -16.63 4.69
N ALA A 114 -10.63 -16.81 3.40
CA ALA A 114 -9.97 -17.80 2.56
C ALA A 114 -8.45 -17.51 2.45
N ALA A 115 -8.06 -16.25 2.26
CA ALA A 115 -6.65 -15.85 2.24
C ALA A 115 -5.93 -16.17 3.57
N ALA A 116 -6.59 -15.94 4.70
CA ALA A 116 -6.05 -16.24 6.02
C ALA A 116 -5.83 -17.74 6.21
N VAL A 117 -6.82 -18.56 5.83
CA VAL A 117 -6.73 -20.02 5.87
C VAL A 117 -5.57 -20.54 5.01
N VAL A 118 -5.42 -20.02 3.79
CA VAL A 118 -4.30 -20.37 2.88
C VAL A 118 -2.96 -20.03 3.53
N ARG A 119 -2.81 -18.84 4.11
CA ARG A 119 -1.56 -18.41 4.75
C ARG A 119 -1.22 -19.18 6.02
N ALA A 120 -2.24 -19.59 6.78
CA ALA A 120 -2.06 -20.40 7.99
C ALA A 120 -1.84 -21.89 7.67
N GLY A 121 -2.31 -22.36 6.50
CA GLY A 121 -2.31 -23.78 6.16
C GLY A 121 -3.26 -24.60 7.05
N CYS A 122 -4.34 -23.98 7.55
CA CYS A 122 -5.27 -24.62 8.48
C CYS A 122 -6.12 -25.70 7.80
N GLU A 123 -6.50 -26.71 8.59
CA GLU A 123 -7.53 -27.65 8.18
C GLU A 123 -8.90 -26.99 8.12
N VAL A 124 -9.60 -27.21 7.01
CA VAL A 124 -10.97 -26.70 6.82
C VAL A 124 -11.72 -27.54 5.79
N ASP A 125 -13.03 -27.66 5.92
CA ASP A 125 -13.93 -28.08 4.84
C ASP A 125 -15.20 -27.23 4.92
N ARG A 126 -15.32 -26.27 4.01
CA ARG A 126 -16.39 -25.27 4.02
C ARG A 126 -16.82 -24.91 2.62
N THR A 127 -18.09 -24.56 2.47
CA THR A 127 -18.57 -23.87 1.27
C THR A 127 -18.78 -22.40 1.57
N LEU A 128 -18.10 -21.54 0.82
CA LEU A 128 -18.25 -20.09 0.83
C LEU A 128 -19.34 -19.67 -0.16
N THR A 129 -20.04 -18.60 0.15
CA THR A 129 -20.95 -17.93 -0.79
C THR A 129 -20.22 -16.76 -1.42
N VAL A 130 -20.28 -16.65 -2.75
CA VAL A 130 -19.53 -15.68 -3.56
C VAL A 130 -20.49 -14.93 -4.48
N PRO A 131 -21.33 -14.01 -3.96
CA PRO A 131 -22.40 -13.39 -4.75
C PRO A 131 -21.91 -12.64 -5.98
N ALA A 132 -20.69 -12.11 -5.95
CA ALA A 132 -20.08 -11.39 -7.06
C ALA A 132 -19.57 -12.29 -8.19
N GLY A 133 -19.65 -13.62 -8.04
CA GLY A 133 -19.12 -14.56 -9.03
C GLY A 133 -17.60 -14.61 -9.10
N ALA A 134 -16.88 -13.90 -8.23
CA ALA A 134 -15.42 -13.90 -8.14
C ALA A 134 -14.99 -13.85 -6.67
N LEU A 135 -14.17 -14.82 -6.26
CA LEU A 135 -13.61 -14.89 -4.93
C LEU A 135 -12.20 -14.30 -4.95
N THR A 136 -12.07 -13.06 -4.50
CA THR A 136 -10.77 -12.39 -4.32
C THR A 136 -10.14 -12.80 -3.01
N LEU A 137 -8.91 -13.29 -3.04
CA LEU A 137 -8.07 -13.56 -1.88
C LEU A 137 -7.00 -12.45 -1.79
N PRO A 138 -7.14 -11.47 -0.87
CA PRO A 138 -6.24 -10.33 -0.80
C PRO A 138 -4.76 -10.73 -0.72
N GLY A 139 -3.95 -10.15 -1.61
CA GLY A 139 -2.52 -10.44 -1.70
C GLY A 139 -2.16 -11.82 -2.26
N ILE A 140 -3.11 -12.56 -2.85
CA ILE A 140 -2.89 -13.89 -3.43
C ILE A 140 -3.40 -13.97 -4.87
N GLY A 141 -4.68 -13.69 -5.11
CA GLY A 141 -5.29 -13.84 -6.43
C GLY A 141 -6.81 -13.86 -6.41
N VAL A 142 -7.41 -14.19 -7.54
CA VAL A 142 -8.86 -14.24 -7.74
C VAL A 142 -9.26 -15.55 -8.40
N LEU A 143 -10.27 -16.22 -7.85
CA LEU A 143 -10.92 -17.38 -8.45
C LEU A 143 -12.27 -16.98 -9.04
N SER A 144 -12.48 -17.26 -10.33
CA SER A 144 -13.79 -17.19 -10.97
C SER A 144 -14.72 -18.25 -10.38
N CYS A 145 -15.86 -17.83 -9.85
CA CYS A 145 -16.85 -18.66 -9.16
C CYS A 145 -18.25 -18.42 -9.75
N PRO A 146 -18.51 -18.75 -11.02
CA PRO A 146 -19.78 -18.46 -11.68
C PRO A 146 -20.99 -19.12 -11.00
N SER A 147 -20.79 -20.18 -10.19
CA SER A 147 -21.88 -20.78 -9.42
C SER A 147 -22.33 -19.93 -8.22
N GLY A 148 -21.63 -18.83 -7.94
CA GLY A 148 -21.82 -18.01 -6.74
C GLY A 148 -21.40 -18.73 -5.45
N ARG A 149 -20.65 -19.83 -5.53
CA ARG A 149 -20.20 -20.63 -4.39
C ARG A 149 -18.80 -21.18 -4.64
N ALA A 150 -18.01 -21.35 -3.58
CA ALA A 150 -16.71 -21.98 -3.65
C ALA A 150 -16.51 -22.94 -2.48
N ARG A 151 -16.07 -24.18 -2.75
CA ARG A 151 -15.68 -25.14 -1.70
C ARG A 151 -14.20 -24.96 -1.38
N LEU A 152 -13.93 -24.66 -0.11
CA LEU A 152 -12.62 -24.46 0.50
C LEU A 152 -12.29 -25.71 1.33
N VAL A 153 -11.26 -26.47 0.93
CA VAL A 153 -10.78 -27.66 1.64
C VAL A 153 -9.29 -27.51 1.94
N GLY A 154 -8.94 -27.36 3.21
CA GLY A 154 -7.56 -27.30 3.70
C GLY A 154 -7.16 -28.62 4.35
N ARG A 155 -6.02 -29.20 3.91
CA ARG A 155 -5.39 -30.41 4.47
C ARG A 155 -3.88 -30.35 4.24
N ASP A 156 -3.09 -30.79 5.21
CA ASP A 156 -1.62 -30.92 5.09
C ASP A 156 -0.92 -29.65 4.58
N GLY A 157 -1.36 -28.47 5.05
CA GLY A 157 -0.79 -27.18 4.63
C GLY A 157 -1.15 -26.75 3.19
N ARG A 158 -2.02 -27.49 2.51
CA ARG A 158 -2.56 -27.18 1.18
C ARG A 158 -4.03 -26.84 1.27
N VAL A 159 -4.46 -25.87 0.47
CA VAL A 159 -5.84 -25.41 0.44
C VAL A 159 -6.36 -25.45 -0.99
N ARG A 160 -7.31 -26.35 -1.23
CA ARG A 160 -8.01 -26.48 -2.50
C ARG A 160 -9.28 -25.64 -2.47
N ILE A 161 -9.44 -24.77 -3.47
CA ILE A 161 -10.62 -23.92 -3.67
C ILE A 161 -11.21 -24.25 -5.03
N VAL A 162 -12.47 -24.67 -5.07
CA VAL A 162 -13.15 -25.06 -6.32
C VAL A 162 -14.55 -24.47 -6.37
N ASP A 163 -14.96 -23.94 -7.53
CA ASP A 163 -16.31 -23.44 -7.75
C ASP A 163 -17.36 -24.55 -7.56
N GLY A 164 -18.59 -24.17 -7.20
CA GLY A 164 -19.66 -25.14 -6.94
C GLY A 164 -20.01 -26.06 -8.12
N THR A 165 -19.70 -25.66 -9.36
CA THR A 165 -19.87 -26.51 -10.57
C THR A 165 -18.71 -27.48 -10.79
N GLY A 166 -17.56 -27.28 -10.14
CA GLY A 166 -16.35 -28.07 -10.34
C GLY A 166 -15.51 -27.66 -11.56
N GLY A 167 -15.96 -26.70 -12.37
CA GLY A 167 -15.27 -26.30 -13.61
C GLY A 167 -14.04 -25.41 -13.43
N THR A 168 -13.94 -24.70 -12.30
CA THR A 168 -12.80 -23.82 -11.98
C THR A 168 -12.25 -24.14 -10.59
N GLY A 169 -10.95 -23.94 -10.39
CA GLY A 169 -10.32 -24.21 -9.11
C GLY A 169 -8.83 -23.92 -9.04
N VAL A 170 -8.31 -23.96 -7.82
CA VAL A 170 -6.89 -23.79 -7.52
C VAL A 170 -6.51 -24.61 -6.28
N VAL A 171 -5.27 -25.09 -6.23
CA VAL A 171 -4.63 -25.59 -5.02
C VAL A 171 -3.54 -24.61 -4.62
N LEU A 172 -3.63 -24.09 -3.41
CA LEU A 172 -2.69 -23.12 -2.86
C LEU A 172 -1.95 -23.76 -1.70
N SER A 173 -0.64 -23.75 -1.75
CA SER A 173 0.21 -24.20 -0.64
C SER A 173 0.51 -23.03 0.28
N ARG A 174 0.60 -23.33 1.58
CA ARG A 174 1.05 -22.37 2.59
C ARG A 174 2.35 -21.71 2.12
N PRO A 175 2.51 -20.38 2.27
CA PRO A 175 3.77 -19.73 1.95
C PRO A 175 4.94 -20.41 2.67
N GLU A 176 6.05 -20.61 1.97
CA GLU A 176 7.33 -20.89 2.61
C GLU A 176 7.87 -19.61 3.27
N ALA A 177 9.12 -19.63 3.76
CA ALA A 177 9.73 -18.49 4.45
C ALA A 177 9.74 -17.17 3.63
N ASP A 178 9.51 -17.23 2.31
CA ASP A 178 9.43 -16.10 1.39
C ASP A 178 8.06 -15.38 1.38
N GLY A 179 7.04 -15.87 2.10
CA GLY A 179 5.81 -15.15 2.42
C GLY A 179 4.75 -15.06 1.29
N THR A 180 5.00 -15.67 0.13
CA THR A 180 4.00 -15.77 -0.95
C THR A 180 3.42 -17.18 -1.06
N PRO A 181 2.08 -17.36 -0.95
CA PRO A 181 1.47 -18.65 -1.24
C PRO A 181 1.79 -19.07 -2.66
N VAL A 182 2.28 -20.29 -2.82
CA VAL A 182 2.57 -20.85 -4.14
C VAL A 182 1.31 -21.54 -4.63
N ALA A 183 0.77 -21.08 -5.75
CA ALA A 183 -0.24 -21.85 -6.47
C ALA A 183 0.46 -23.08 -7.05
N GLU A 184 0.07 -24.27 -6.60
CA GLU A 184 0.41 -25.50 -7.30
C GLU A 184 -0.28 -25.39 -8.65
N ARG A 185 0.53 -25.36 -9.73
CA ARG A 185 0.11 -24.96 -11.09
C ARG A 185 -1.32 -25.46 -11.38
N PRO A 186 -2.27 -24.57 -11.71
CA PRO A 186 -3.53 -25.03 -12.25
C PRO A 186 -3.23 -25.91 -13.47
N GLU A 187 -3.82 -27.11 -13.51
CA GLU A 187 -3.53 -28.11 -14.55
C GLU A 187 -3.93 -27.66 -15.96
N SER A 188 -4.67 -26.55 -16.08
CA SER A 188 -5.09 -25.93 -17.34
C SER A 188 -5.11 -24.39 -17.29
N GLU A 189 -4.97 -23.74 -18.45
CA GLU A 189 -5.16 -22.29 -18.63
C GLU A 189 -6.60 -21.83 -18.31
N ASP A 190 -7.57 -22.76 -18.39
CA ASP A 190 -9.01 -22.54 -18.13
C ASP A 190 -9.43 -22.77 -16.67
N ALA A 191 -8.49 -22.93 -15.73
CA ALA A 191 -8.81 -23.20 -14.33
C ALA A 191 -9.57 -22.07 -13.59
N GLY A 192 -9.82 -20.94 -14.26
CA GLY A 192 -10.54 -19.79 -13.71
C GLY A 192 -9.79 -19.06 -12.59
N TRP A 193 -8.52 -19.40 -12.36
CA TRP A 193 -7.66 -18.79 -11.36
C TRP A 193 -6.73 -17.74 -11.98
N SER A 194 -6.66 -16.57 -11.35
CA SER A 194 -5.66 -15.54 -11.65
C SER A 194 -4.87 -15.20 -10.38
N GLY A 195 -3.60 -15.60 -10.35
CA GLY A 195 -2.68 -15.24 -9.27
C GLY A 195 -2.04 -13.87 -9.46
N LEU A 196 -1.77 -13.19 -8.35
CA LEU A 196 -0.98 -11.95 -8.35
C LEU A 196 0.47 -12.22 -8.75
N GLY A 197 1.11 -11.23 -9.35
CA GLY A 197 2.50 -11.33 -9.75
C GLY A 197 3.47 -10.83 -8.71
N THR A 198 4.22 -11.71 -8.05
CA THR A 198 5.34 -11.29 -7.18
C THR A 198 6.49 -10.71 -7.99
N PHE A 199 6.92 -9.51 -7.64
CA PHE A 199 8.08 -8.88 -8.26
C PHE A 199 9.37 -9.63 -7.88
N PRO A 200 10.36 -9.69 -8.78
CA PRO A 200 11.62 -10.37 -8.50
C PRO A 200 12.39 -9.67 -7.38
N GLY A 201 13.02 -10.45 -6.50
CA GLY A 201 13.89 -9.95 -5.43
C GLY A 201 13.18 -9.56 -4.13
N GLY A 202 11.91 -9.93 -3.94
CA GLY A 202 11.20 -9.67 -2.69
C GLY A 202 9.78 -10.23 -2.68
N THR A 203 8.97 -9.73 -1.76
CA THR A 203 7.59 -10.18 -1.51
C THR A 203 6.52 -9.21 -2.01
N VAL A 204 6.94 -8.14 -2.71
CA VAL A 204 6.03 -7.12 -3.24
C VAL A 204 5.26 -7.72 -4.40
N VAL A 205 3.94 -7.55 -4.41
CA VAL A 205 3.08 -8.03 -5.51
C VAL A 205 2.68 -6.89 -6.45
N LEU A 206 2.52 -7.22 -7.72
CA LEU A 206 1.76 -6.42 -8.67
C LEU A 206 0.28 -6.75 -8.46
N ASP A 207 -0.46 -5.84 -7.83
CA ASP A 207 -1.89 -6.01 -7.56
C ASP A 207 -2.72 -5.37 -8.67
N ASP A 208 -3.01 -6.16 -9.70
CA ASP A 208 -3.87 -5.83 -10.83
C ASP A 208 -5.25 -6.50 -10.74
N LEU A 209 -5.59 -7.12 -9.60
CA LEU A 209 -6.79 -7.95 -9.45
C LEU A 209 -7.75 -7.50 -8.34
N ASP A 210 -7.28 -6.96 -7.22
CA ASP A 210 -8.14 -6.69 -6.07
C ASP A 210 -9.21 -5.61 -6.42
N PRO A 211 -10.49 -5.81 -6.08
CA PRO A 211 -11.55 -4.86 -6.42
C PRO A 211 -11.44 -3.53 -5.65
N TYR A 212 -10.70 -3.48 -4.55
CA TYR A 212 -10.47 -2.27 -3.74
C TYR A 212 -9.12 -1.59 -4.04
N ARG A 213 -8.42 -2.01 -5.11
CA ARG A 213 -7.09 -1.48 -5.46
C ARG A 213 -7.09 -0.02 -5.88
N VAL A 214 -8.22 0.46 -6.41
CA VAL A 214 -8.46 1.87 -6.74
C VAL A 214 -9.89 2.24 -6.32
N PRO A 215 -10.07 3.26 -5.45
CA PRO A 215 -11.40 3.69 -5.01
C PRO A 215 -12.16 4.37 -6.16
N ALA A 216 -13.49 4.32 -6.11
CA ALA A 216 -14.33 5.12 -7.00
C ALA A 216 -14.31 6.61 -6.61
N PRO A 217 -14.28 7.57 -7.56
CA PRO A 217 -14.30 7.37 -9.02
C PRO A 217 -12.91 7.07 -9.64
N GLY A 218 -11.81 7.24 -8.90
CA GLY A 218 -10.45 6.99 -9.37
C GLY A 218 -9.42 7.84 -8.61
N ILE A 219 -8.20 7.92 -9.14
CA ILE A 219 -7.08 8.67 -8.54
C ILE A 219 -6.81 9.98 -9.27
N GLY A 220 -6.61 11.04 -8.49
CA GLY A 220 -6.18 12.34 -9.00
C GLY A 220 -7.27 13.11 -9.74
N PRO A 221 -6.93 14.28 -10.33
CA PRO A 221 -7.90 15.18 -10.95
C PRO A 221 -8.66 14.55 -12.13
N SER A 222 -8.03 13.63 -12.85
CA SER A 222 -8.63 12.92 -13.99
C SER A 222 -9.37 11.64 -13.60
N ALA A 223 -9.54 11.37 -12.30
CA ALA A 223 -10.18 10.16 -11.78
C ALA A 223 -9.65 8.87 -12.44
N LEU A 224 -8.32 8.71 -12.48
CA LEU A 224 -7.71 7.57 -13.15
C LEU A 224 -8.17 6.25 -12.53
N PRO A 225 -8.74 5.32 -13.33
CA PRO A 225 -9.12 4.02 -12.84
C PRO A 225 -7.90 3.09 -12.69
N ALA A 226 -8.13 1.92 -12.09
CA ALA A 226 -7.15 0.84 -12.16
C ALA A 226 -6.91 0.42 -13.61
N ALA A 227 -5.68 0.02 -13.95
CA ALA A 227 -5.42 -0.53 -15.26
C ALA A 227 -6.14 -1.88 -15.45
N GLU A 228 -6.53 -2.15 -16.69
CA GLU A 228 -6.94 -3.48 -17.11
C GLU A 228 -5.72 -4.43 -17.12
N ARG A 229 -5.97 -5.69 -16.81
CA ARG A 229 -4.94 -6.72 -16.80
C ARG A 229 -4.58 -7.11 -18.23
N HIS A 230 -3.30 -7.01 -18.58
CA HIS A 230 -2.78 -7.47 -19.85
C HIS A 230 -1.46 -8.26 -19.66
N PRO A 231 -1.30 -9.47 -20.22
CA PRO A 231 -0.11 -10.29 -20.03
C PRO A 231 1.21 -9.59 -20.37
N SER A 232 1.24 -8.80 -21.46
CA SER A 232 2.45 -8.06 -21.86
C SER A 232 2.80 -6.93 -20.89
N ALA A 233 1.82 -6.37 -20.17
CA ALA A 233 2.05 -5.30 -19.20
C ALA A 233 2.80 -5.82 -17.98
N ARG A 234 2.51 -7.05 -17.52
CA ARG A 234 3.20 -7.67 -16.37
C ARG A 234 4.71 -7.80 -16.60
N ARG A 235 5.12 -8.21 -17.80
CA ARG A 235 6.55 -8.32 -18.15
C ARG A 235 7.23 -6.96 -18.08
N LEU A 236 6.61 -5.92 -18.64
CA LEU A 236 7.15 -4.55 -18.58
C LEU A 236 7.26 -4.05 -17.13
N TRP A 237 6.25 -4.27 -16.29
CA TRP A 237 6.32 -3.96 -14.86
C TRP A 237 7.52 -4.63 -14.19
N PHE A 238 7.75 -5.91 -14.46
CA PHE A 238 8.84 -6.65 -13.86
C PHE A 238 10.21 -6.17 -14.35
N GLU A 239 10.33 -5.81 -15.63
CA GLU A 239 11.53 -5.16 -16.18
C GLU A 239 11.80 -3.81 -15.51
N ARG A 240 10.78 -2.94 -15.40
CA ARG A 240 10.91 -1.63 -14.73
C ARG A 240 11.28 -1.78 -13.26
N TRP A 241 10.69 -2.75 -12.56
CA TRP A 241 11.01 -3.06 -11.18
C TRP A 241 12.46 -3.50 -10.99
N ARG A 242 12.97 -4.42 -11.83
CA ARG A 242 14.40 -4.82 -11.79
C ARG A 242 15.31 -3.63 -12.01
N ALA A 243 15.01 -2.79 -13.00
CA ALA A 243 15.78 -1.58 -13.27
C ALA A 243 15.75 -0.59 -12.09
N ALA A 244 14.59 -0.40 -11.47
CA ALA A 244 14.42 0.45 -10.28
C ALA A 244 15.20 -0.08 -9.08
N GLN A 245 15.14 -1.38 -8.80
CA GLN A 245 15.92 -2.00 -7.72
C GLN A 245 17.43 -1.87 -7.94
N ALA A 246 17.92 -2.17 -9.15
CA ALA A 246 19.33 -2.02 -9.48
C ALA A 246 19.78 -0.56 -9.30
N PHE A 247 18.96 0.38 -9.77
CA PHE A 247 19.20 1.81 -9.64
C PHE A 247 19.21 2.27 -8.17
N MET A 248 18.19 1.94 -7.37
CA MET A 248 18.14 2.29 -5.95
C MET A 248 19.28 1.65 -5.16
N SER A 249 19.59 0.38 -5.43
CA SER A 249 20.68 -0.33 -4.73
C SER A 249 22.05 0.31 -4.99
N ALA A 250 22.27 0.81 -6.20
CA ALA A 250 23.50 1.53 -6.55
C ALA A 250 23.57 2.94 -5.94
N ALA A 251 22.43 3.59 -5.74
CA ALA A 251 22.35 4.97 -5.23
C ALA A 251 22.28 5.04 -3.69
N ASP A 252 21.44 4.22 -3.07
CA ASP A 252 21.11 4.24 -1.64
C ASP A 252 20.61 2.84 -1.21
N PRO A 253 21.51 1.87 -0.96
CA PRO A 253 21.13 0.47 -0.67
C PRO A 253 20.26 0.34 0.58
N ASP A 254 20.47 1.17 1.60
CA ASP A 254 19.63 1.20 2.79
C ASP A 254 18.17 1.56 2.44
N ARG A 255 17.99 2.47 1.48
CA ARG A 255 16.66 2.91 1.02
C ARG A 255 16.00 1.85 0.15
N ALA A 256 16.77 1.17 -0.69
CA ALA A 256 16.26 0.01 -1.43
C ALA A 256 15.75 -1.07 -0.47
N ALA A 257 16.51 -1.38 0.58
CA ALA A 257 16.12 -2.34 1.62
C ALA A 257 14.87 -1.90 2.39
N GLU A 258 14.78 -0.63 2.77
CA GLU A 258 13.58 -0.09 3.43
C GLU A 258 12.34 -0.18 2.55
N ILE A 259 12.44 0.20 1.28
CA ILE A 259 11.30 0.12 0.34
C ILE A 259 10.84 -1.34 0.21
N GLY A 260 11.78 -2.28 0.06
CA GLY A 260 11.45 -3.71 0.03
C GLY A 260 10.81 -4.22 1.33
N ALA A 261 11.15 -3.62 2.48
CA ALA A 261 10.57 -3.99 3.77
C ALA A 261 9.22 -3.30 4.06
N VAL A 262 8.97 -2.10 3.52
CA VAL A 262 7.73 -1.36 3.77
C VAL A 262 6.65 -1.76 2.77
N LEU A 263 7.01 -1.87 1.48
CA LEU A 263 6.05 -2.04 0.42
C LEU A 263 5.47 -3.46 0.39
N ARG A 264 4.17 -3.54 0.10
CA ARG A 264 3.44 -4.80 -0.04
C ARG A 264 2.90 -4.97 -1.45
N ALA A 265 2.44 -3.89 -2.09
CA ALA A 265 1.84 -3.94 -3.41
C ALA A 265 2.22 -2.73 -4.29
N VAL A 266 2.34 -2.96 -5.60
CA VAL A 266 2.24 -1.92 -6.62
C VAL A 266 0.95 -2.15 -7.40
N VAL A 267 0.12 -1.12 -7.50
CA VAL A 267 -1.16 -1.14 -8.20
C VAL A 267 -1.03 -0.36 -9.51
N PRO A 268 -1.25 -1.01 -10.66
CA PRO A 268 -1.24 -0.33 -11.94
C PRO A 268 -2.44 0.62 -12.09
N LEU A 269 -2.16 1.89 -12.41
CA LEU A 269 -3.17 2.84 -12.87
C LEU A 269 -3.26 2.83 -14.39
N ALA A 270 -4.47 3.09 -14.90
CA ALA A 270 -4.69 3.27 -16.33
C ALA A 270 -3.86 4.47 -16.87
N PRO A 271 -3.45 4.44 -18.15
CA PRO A 271 -2.81 5.60 -18.77
C PRO A 271 -3.75 6.81 -18.76
N PRO A 272 -3.23 8.05 -18.75
CA PRO A 272 -4.07 9.22 -18.65
C PRO A 272 -4.79 9.46 -19.98
N GLN A 273 -6.01 10.01 -19.90
CA GLN A 273 -6.75 10.51 -21.04
C GLN A 273 -7.07 11.99 -20.81
N PRO A 274 -6.51 12.94 -21.59
CA PRO A 274 -5.50 12.78 -22.65
C PRO A 274 -4.08 12.43 -22.15
N ALA A 275 -3.22 11.96 -23.06
CA ALA A 275 -1.93 11.30 -22.77
C ALA A 275 -0.77 12.25 -22.39
N ASP A 276 -1.03 13.54 -22.27
CA ASP A 276 -0.07 14.64 -22.10
C ASP A 276 0.07 15.14 -20.65
N GLY A 277 -0.67 14.53 -19.72
CA GLY A 277 -0.54 14.79 -18.28
C GLY A 277 0.76 14.21 -17.68
N ALA A 278 1.24 14.83 -16.61
CA ALA A 278 2.34 14.28 -15.81
C ALA A 278 1.94 12.90 -15.24
N PRO A 279 2.87 11.92 -15.19
CA PRO A 279 2.59 10.60 -14.64
C PRO A 279 2.04 10.71 -13.21
N VAL A 280 0.99 9.95 -12.93
CA VAL A 280 0.34 9.94 -11.62
C VAL A 280 0.85 8.75 -10.80
N SER A 281 1.34 9.06 -9.61
CA SER A 281 1.48 8.12 -8.50
C SER A 281 0.69 8.59 -7.28
N ALA A 282 0.30 7.65 -6.42
CA ALA A 282 -0.39 7.95 -5.19
C ALA A 282 -0.22 6.84 -4.14
N THR A 283 -0.39 7.25 -2.89
CA THR A 283 -0.58 6.38 -1.74
C THR A 283 -1.91 6.72 -1.10
N LEU A 284 -2.77 5.72 -0.92
CA LEU A 284 -4.03 5.91 -0.24
C LEU A 284 -3.83 5.85 1.27
N ARG A 285 -4.41 6.78 2.02
CA ARG A 285 -4.44 6.72 3.49
C ARG A 285 -5.07 5.41 4.01
N ALA A 286 -6.04 4.87 3.27
CA ALA A 286 -6.71 3.62 3.61
C ALA A 286 -5.84 2.38 3.34
N ALA A 287 -4.88 2.47 2.42
CA ALA A 287 -4.03 1.38 1.97
C ALA A 287 -2.53 1.77 2.00
N PRO A 288 -1.98 2.17 3.17
CA PRO A 288 -0.56 2.42 3.28
C PRO A 288 0.21 1.12 3.00
N CYS A 289 1.42 1.25 2.47
CA CYS A 289 2.24 0.15 1.92
C CYS A 289 1.79 -0.35 0.53
N ALA A 290 0.92 0.37 -0.16
CA ALA A 290 0.69 0.21 -1.60
C ALA A 290 1.09 1.48 -2.36
N VAL A 291 1.70 1.29 -3.53
CA VAL A 291 1.97 2.36 -4.49
C VAL A 291 1.05 2.20 -5.68
N LEU A 292 0.15 3.15 -5.89
CA LEU A 292 -0.65 3.24 -7.10
C LEU A 292 0.14 4.09 -8.08
N THR A 293 0.46 3.55 -9.25
CA THR A 293 1.20 4.33 -10.25
C THR A 293 0.88 3.86 -11.66
N GLN A 294 0.89 4.82 -12.59
CA GLN A 294 0.96 4.49 -14.01
C GLN A 294 2.30 3.82 -14.31
N LEU A 295 2.35 3.01 -15.37
CA LEU A 295 3.58 2.32 -15.78
C LEU A 295 4.67 3.35 -16.11
N PRO A 296 5.77 3.43 -15.34
CA PRO A 296 6.79 4.46 -15.58
C PRO A 296 7.62 4.14 -16.83
N ALA A 297 8.14 5.19 -17.49
CA ALA A 297 8.93 5.05 -18.71
C ALA A 297 10.18 4.20 -18.51
N GLY A 298 10.82 4.30 -17.34
CA GLY A 298 12.05 3.59 -16.97
C GLY A 298 12.14 3.25 -15.48
N GLY A 299 13.24 2.61 -15.10
CA GLY A 299 13.49 2.20 -13.71
C GLY A 299 13.78 3.38 -12.77
N ARG A 300 14.33 4.48 -13.29
CA ARG A 300 14.59 5.71 -12.51
C ARG A 300 13.27 6.35 -12.07
N GLU A 301 12.34 6.54 -13.00
CA GLU A 301 11.03 7.13 -12.74
C GLU A 301 10.25 6.26 -11.75
N LEU A 302 10.29 4.93 -11.90
CA LEU A 302 9.69 4.03 -10.92
C LEU A 302 10.36 4.18 -9.54
N ALA A 303 11.68 4.26 -9.47
CA ALA A 303 12.38 4.45 -8.20
C ALA A 303 11.99 5.76 -7.50
N GLU A 304 11.87 6.87 -8.25
CA GLU A 304 11.38 8.15 -7.72
C GLU A 304 9.97 8.01 -7.15
N SER A 305 9.04 7.39 -7.89
CA SER A 305 7.69 7.11 -7.39
C SER A 305 7.72 6.24 -6.13
N LEU A 306 8.53 5.17 -6.10
CA LEU A 306 8.63 4.31 -4.92
C LEU A 306 9.17 5.06 -3.70
N VAL A 307 10.19 5.90 -3.86
CA VAL A 307 10.73 6.75 -2.78
C VAL A 307 9.67 7.74 -2.30
N HIS A 308 9.01 8.44 -3.22
CA HIS A 308 7.98 9.43 -2.93
C HIS A 308 6.82 8.81 -2.15
N GLU A 309 6.23 7.76 -2.70
CA GLU A 309 5.03 7.13 -2.16
C GLU A 309 5.30 6.34 -0.87
N THR A 310 6.52 5.80 -0.70
CA THR A 310 6.93 5.24 0.60
C THR A 310 6.92 6.30 1.71
N HIS A 311 7.25 7.56 1.41
CA HIS A 311 7.18 8.64 2.39
C HIS A 311 5.74 9.04 2.70
N HIS A 312 4.83 9.00 1.73
CA HIS A 312 3.41 9.12 2.02
C HIS A 312 2.90 7.96 2.89
N THR A 313 3.34 6.73 2.64
CA THR A 313 3.04 5.57 3.50
C THR A 313 3.52 5.80 4.94
N LYS A 314 4.75 6.28 5.12
CA LYS A 314 5.32 6.60 6.44
C LYS A 314 4.53 7.68 7.17
N LEU A 315 4.20 8.76 6.47
CA LEU A 315 3.47 9.87 7.07
C LEU A 315 2.02 9.48 7.40
N ALA A 316 1.38 8.68 6.55
CA ALA A 316 0.06 8.13 6.83
C ALA A 316 0.08 7.28 8.11
N ALA A 317 1.04 6.37 8.25
CA ALA A 317 1.17 5.54 9.46
C ALA A 317 1.46 6.38 10.72
N LEU A 318 2.34 7.39 10.62
CA LEU A 318 2.63 8.29 11.73
C LEU A 318 1.40 9.09 12.17
N ASN A 319 0.63 9.60 11.21
CA ASN A 319 -0.54 10.44 11.50
C ASN A 319 -1.68 9.68 12.20
N GLU A 320 -1.68 8.35 12.13
CA GLU A 320 -2.63 7.49 12.86
C GLU A 320 -2.24 7.35 14.34
N LEU A 321 -0.96 7.50 14.67
CA LEU A 321 -0.48 7.53 16.05
C LEU A 321 -0.52 8.93 16.66
N LEU A 322 -0.19 9.93 15.84
CA LEU A 322 0.03 11.29 16.31
C LEU A 322 -0.36 12.30 15.21
N PRO A 323 -1.54 12.94 15.33
CA PRO A 323 -1.97 13.96 14.38
C PRO A 323 -0.95 15.11 14.29
N LEU A 324 -0.50 15.42 13.07
CA LEU A 324 0.52 16.46 12.83
C LEU A 324 -0.09 17.83 12.52
N CYS A 325 -1.32 17.85 12.01
CA CYS A 325 -2.09 19.06 11.73
C CYS A 325 -3.39 19.06 12.52
N ARG A 326 -3.93 20.25 12.80
CA ARG A 326 -5.27 20.42 13.37
C ARG A 326 -6.35 20.09 12.32
N PRO A 327 -7.53 19.59 12.74
CA PRO A 327 -8.55 19.07 11.82
C PRO A 327 -9.30 20.14 10.99
N ASP A 328 -9.23 21.42 11.34
CA ASP A 328 -10.08 22.49 10.76
C ASP A 328 -9.27 23.63 10.09
N GLY A 329 -8.06 23.32 9.62
CA GLY A 329 -7.24 24.27 8.88
C GLY A 329 -7.84 24.65 7.52
N THR A 330 -7.85 25.94 7.19
CA THR A 330 -8.40 26.46 5.92
C THR A 330 -7.38 27.21 5.08
N ALA A 331 -6.17 27.45 5.60
CA ALA A 331 -5.13 28.17 4.87
C ALA A 331 -4.68 27.38 3.63
N LEU A 332 -4.58 28.07 2.49
CA LEU A 332 -4.17 27.49 1.22
C LEU A 332 -2.86 28.14 0.76
N HIS A 333 -1.90 27.32 0.32
CA HIS A 333 -0.57 27.76 -0.05
C HIS A 333 -0.12 27.18 -1.40
N HIS A 334 0.58 27.98 -2.20
CA HIS A 334 1.22 27.48 -3.42
C HIS A 334 2.54 26.76 -3.10
N VAL A 335 2.81 25.67 -3.82
CA VAL A 335 4.03 24.85 -3.68
C VAL A 335 4.69 24.63 -5.04
N GLY A 336 5.96 24.26 -5.06
CA GLY A 336 6.75 24.20 -6.30
C GLY A 336 6.45 23.02 -7.23
N TRP A 337 5.81 21.96 -6.74
CA TRP A 337 5.54 20.73 -7.49
C TRP A 337 4.09 20.58 -7.97
N ARG A 338 3.25 21.60 -7.75
CA ARG A 338 1.84 21.56 -8.17
C ARG A 338 1.28 22.97 -8.41
N PRO A 339 0.47 23.17 -9.46
CA PRO A 339 -0.11 24.49 -9.73
C PRO A 339 -1.24 24.87 -8.76
N ASP A 340 -2.07 23.92 -8.31
CA ASP A 340 -3.17 24.21 -7.39
C ASP A 340 -2.69 24.51 -5.96
N PRO A 341 -3.32 25.48 -5.27
CA PRO A 341 -2.99 25.79 -3.89
C PRO A 341 -3.39 24.63 -2.97
N ARG A 342 -2.61 24.42 -1.91
CA ARG A 342 -2.66 23.23 -1.06
C ARG A 342 -2.94 23.61 0.40
N PRO A 343 -3.83 22.88 1.10
CA PRO A 343 -3.98 23.05 2.55
C PRO A 343 -2.74 22.55 3.29
N VAL A 344 -2.51 23.03 4.52
CA VAL A 344 -1.31 22.71 5.33
C VAL A 344 -1.01 21.21 5.43
N PRO A 345 -1.99 20.30 5.67
CA PRO A 345 -1.72 18.85 5.64
C PRO A 345 -1.13 18.35 4.31
N ALA A 346 -1.58 18.91 3.19
CA ALA A 346 -1.08 18.56 1.86
C ALA A 346 0.30 19.17 1.57
N VAL A 347 0.57 20.38 2.07
CA VAL A 347 1.92 20.98 2.04
C VAL A 347 2.90 20.10 2.83
N LEU A 348 2.52 19.63 4.02
CA LEU A 348 3.33 18.75 4.86
C LEU A 348 3.62 17.42 4.16
N GLN A 349 2.59 16.79 3.58
CA GLN A 349 2.74 15.57 2.80
C GLN A 349 3.74 15.75 1.66
N GLY A 350 3.56 16.79 0.85
CA GLY A 350 4.44 17.07 -0.29
C GLY A 350 5.87 17.40 0.13
N ALA A 351 6.05 18.23 1.16
CA ALA A 351 7.37 18.58 1.68
C ALA A 351 8.14 17.36 2.18
N TYR A 352 7.46 16.42 2.84
CA TYR A 352 8.08 15.20 3.36
C TYR A 352 8.54 14.26 2.23
N ALA A 353 7.71 14.06 1.21
CA ALA A 353 8.07 13.24 0.05
C ALA A 353 9.19 13.87 -0.80
N HIS A 354 9.12 15.19 -1.05
CA HIS A 354 10.15 15.90 -1.81
C HIS A 354 11.47 16.03 -1.04
N LEU A 355 11.45 16.09 0.29
CA LEU A 355 12.67 16.02 1.12
C LEU A 355 13.36 14.66 0.95
N ALA A 356 12.59 13.57 0.82
CA ALA A 356 13.15 12.25 0.54
C ALA A 356 13.77 12.16 -0.86
N LEU A 357 13.12 12.74 -1.87
CA LEU A 357 13.69 12.87 -3.22
C LEU A 357 14.96 13.73 -3.22
N THR A 358 14.99 14.82 -2.45
CA THR A 358 16.17 15.67 -2.28
C THR A 358 17.34 14.88 -1.67
N ASP A 359 17.11 14.11 -0.61
CA ASP A 359 18.13 13.23 -0.01
C ASP A 359 18.60 12.17 -1.01
N PHE A 360 17.66 11.53 -1.73
CA PHE A 360 17.98 10.53 -2.73
C PHE A 360 18.84 11.10 -3.88
N SER A 361 18.50 12.26 -4.42
CA SER A 361 19.34 12.96 -5.41
C SER A 361 20.71 13.34 -4.84
N SER A 362 20.80 13.76 -3.57
CA SER A 362 22.10 14.02 -2.90
C SER A 362 22.96 12.76 -2.82
N ARG A 363 22.37 11.59 -2.55
CA ARG A 363 23.07 10.30 -2.53
C ARG A 363 23.56 9.92 -3.91
N MET A 364 22.75 10.11 -4.94
CA MET A 364 23.15 9.87 -6.33
C MET A 364 24.37 10.70 -6.74
N LEU A 365 24.42 11.97 -6.31
CA LEU A 365 25.57 12.85 -6.58
C LEU A 365 26.88 12.32 -5.98
N ARG A 366 26.80 11.69 -4.80
CA ARG A 366 27.97 11.14 -4.09
C ARG A 366 28.30 9.71 -4.49
N GLY A 367 27.37 9.00 -5.12
CA GLY A 367 27.55 7.62 -5.54
C GLY A 367 28.58 7.48 -6.67
N CYS A 368 29.80 7.06 -6.33
CA CYS A 368 30.89 6.87 -7.31
C CYS A 368 30.59 5.79 -8.36
N VAL A 369 29.70 4.84 -8.04
CA VAL A 369 29.39 3.65 -8.87
C VAL A 369 28.28 3.93 -9.90
N LEU A 370 27.59 5.07 -9.83
CA LEU A 370 26.50 5.38 -10.75
C LEU A 370 27.01 5.80 -12.15
N PRO A 371 26.32 5.43 -13.23
CA PRO A 371 26.57 5.96 -14.57
C PRO A 371 26.61 7.50 -14.60
N SER A 372 27.53 8.07 -15.37
CA SER A 372 27.74 9.54 -15.42
C SER A 372 26.48 10.32 -15.84
N ALA A 373 25.65 9.74 -16.70
CA ALA A 373 24.36 10.32 -17.11
C ALA A 373 23.40 10.49 -15.92
N LEU A 374 23.32 9.51 -15.01
CA LEU A 374 22.46 9.56 -13.84
C LEU A 374 22.96 10.58 -12.81
N ARG A 375 24.28 10.71 -12.64
CA ARG A 375 24.85 11.78 -11.80
C ARG A 375 24.58 13.17 -12.36
N ARG A 376 24.71 13.37 -13.68
CA ARG A 376 24.36 14.65 -14.33
C ARG A 376 22.88 14.99 -14.16
N TRP A 377 22.00 14.01 -14.33
CA TRP A 377 20.59 14.20 -14.08
C TRP A 377 20.33 14.62 -12.62
N ALA A 378 20.93 13.93 -11.64
CA ALA A 378 20.80 14.29 -10.23
C ALA A 378 21.35 15.69 -9.91
N ALA A 379 22.43 16.11 -10.58
CA ALA A 379 22.98 17.45 -10.47
C ALA A 379 22.01 18.53 -10.97
N GLY A 380 21.21 18.20 -11.99
CA GLY A 380 20.14 19.08 -12.46
C GLY A 380 18.94 19.14 -11.51
N GLN A 381 18.53 18.01 -10.92
CA GLN A 381 17.31 17.98 -10.08
C GLN A 381 17.51 18.41 -8.63
N PHE A 382 18.68 18.15 -8.06
CA PHE A 382 18.93 18.39 -6.63
C PHE A 382 18.71 19.87 -6.22
N PRO A 383 19.20 20.88 -6.98
CA PRO A 383 18.93 22.28 -6.67
C PRO A 383 17.43 22.61 -6.63
N ASP A 384 16.69 22.15 -7.64
CA ASP A 384 15.25 22.39 -7.77
C ASP A 384 14.46 21.79 -6.61
N TYR A 385 14.68 20.50 -6.32
CA TYR A 385 14.03 19.84 -5.18
C TYR A 385 14.35 20.54 -3.86
N ARG A 386 15.63 20.91 -3.65
CA ARG A 386 16.05 21.60 -2.44
C ARG A 386 15.36 22.96 -2.30
N GLU A 387 15.25 23.74 -3.38
CA GLU A 387 14.56 25.03 -3.35
C GLU A 387 13.07 24.86 -3.04
N GLN A 388 12.39 23.94 -3.72
CA GLN A 388 10.97 23.66 -3.52
C GLN A 388 10.67 23.23 -2.09
N VAL A 389 11.47 22.32 -1.52
CA VAL A 389 11.35 21.87 -0.13
C VAL A 389 11.60 23.02 0.84
N GLY A 390 12.60 23.87 0.58
CA GLY A 390 12.90 25.03 1.42
C GLY A 390 11.71 26.00 1.53
N LYS A 391 11.06 26.32 0.39
CA LYS A 391 9.86 27.16 0.35
C LYS A 391 8.70 26.54 1.13
N ALA A 392 8.45 25.24 0.93
CA ALA A 392 7.38 24.53 1.64
C ALA A 392 7.63 24.44 3.15
N LEU A 393 8.89 24.26 3.58
CA LEU A 393 9.25 24.28 5.00
C LEU A 393 9.08 25.65 5.64
N SER A 394 9.31 26.75 4.92
CA SER A 394 9.01 28.11 5.42
C SER A 394 7.53 28.26 5.72
N ILE A 395 6.67 27.89 4.75
CA ILE A 395 5.21 27.90 4.90
C ILE A 395 4.79 27.11 6.15
N LEU A 396 5.31 25.89 6.30
CA LEU A 396 4.96 25.03 7.44
C LEU A 396 5.43 25.60 8.78
N ARG A 397 6.60 26.25 8.84
CA ARG A 397 7.12 26.86 10.08
C ARG A 397 6.32 28.10 10.51
N GLU A 398 5.75 28.81 9.56
CA GLU A 398 4.91 30.00 9.79
C GLU A 398 3.45 29.64 10.08
N SER A 399 3.03 28.41 9.76
CA SER A 399 1.66 27.94 10.00
C SER A 399 1.36 27.70 11.48
N ASP A 400 0.25 28.25 11.93
CA ASP A 400 -0.34 27.98 13.24
C ASP A 400 -1.23 26.72 13.26
N GLU A 401 -1.47 26.08 12.11
CA GLU A 401 -2.33 24.89 11.96
C GLU A 401 -1.64 23.58 12.39
N LEU A 402 -0.31 23.58 12.59
CA LEU A 402 0.44 22.41 13.05
C LEU A 402 0.21 22.11 14.54
N THR A 403 0.07 20.84 14.91
CA THR A 403 0.08 20.43 16.33
C THR A 403 1.49 20.60 16.94
N SER A 404 1.66 20.38 18.25
CA SER A 404 2.99 20.38 18.88
C SER A 404 3.92 19.34 18.23
N ALA A 405 3.38 18.16 17.94
CA ALA A 405 4.06 17.10 17.20
C ALA A 405 4.39 17.51 15.76
N GLY A 406 3.45 18.15 15.06
CA GLY A 406 3.68 18.69 13.71
C GLY A 406 4.83 19.69 13.67
N ARG A 407 4.88 20.63 14.63
CA ARG A 407 5.98 21.60 14.74
C ARG A 407 7.33 20.94 15.01
N GLU A 408 7.37 19.93 15.89
CA GLU A 408 8.57 19.12 16.13
C GLU A 408 9.04 18.42 14.85
N PHE A 409 8.10 17.76 14.14
CA PHE A 409 8.39 17.03 12.92
C PHE A 409 8.95 17.95 11.83
N VAL A 410 8.30 19.09 11.58
CA VAL A 410 8.73 20.10 10.61
C VAL A 410 10.10 20.70 10.96
N ARG A 411 10.37 20.97 12.25
CA ARG A 411 11.70 21.44 12.68
C ARG A 411 12.79 20.41 12.37
N ARG A 412 12.53 19.12 12.57
CA ARG A 412 13.51 18.06 12.25
C ARG A 412 13.69 17.87 10.74
N MET A 413 12.61 17.99 9.95
CA MET A 413 12.71 18.04 8.49
C MET A 413 13.58 19.21 8.02
N ALA A 414 13.40 20.41 8.60
CA ALA A 414 14.21 21.58 8.29
C ALA A 414 15.69 21.37 8.62
N ARG A 415 16.01 20.77 9.78
CA ARG A 415 17.39 20.42 10.13
C ARG A 415 18.02 19.46 9.11
N HIS A 416 17.26 18.45 8.64
CA HIS A 416 17.75 17.53 7.62
C HIS A 416 17.98 18.23 6.28
N HIS A 417 17.06 19.10 5.86
CA HIS A 417 17.20 19.92 4.66
C HIS A 417 18.46 20.80 4.68
N GLU A 418 18.79 21.41 5.83
CA GLU A 418 20.01 22.19 6.02
C GLU A 418 21.28 21.33 5.84
N ILE A 419 21.32 20.13 6.44
CA ILE A 419 22.44 19.17 6.31
C ILE A 419 22.68 18.79 4.84
N LEU A 420 21.60 18.52 4.09
CA LEU A 420 21.70 18.21 2.66
C LEU A 420 22.31 19.38 1.87
N GLY A 421 21.96 20.62 2.23
CA GLY A 421 22.52 21.82 1.61
C GLY A 421 23.99 22.06 1.92
N MET A 422 24.43 21.82 3.15
CA MET A 422 25.84 21.95 3.53
C MET A 422 26.70 20.93 2.80
N THR A 423 26.24 19.68 2.76
CA THR A 423 27.07 18.60 2.21
C THR A 423 27.22 18.69 0.69
N ALA A 424 26.25 19.27 -0.01
CA ALA A 424 26.36 19.51 -1.45
C ALA A 424 27.47 20.52 -1.80
N ARG A 425 27.72 21.52 -0.94
CA ARG A 425 28.78 22.52 -1.12
C ARG A 425 30.19 21.98 -0.93
N SER A 426 30.35 20.78 -0.36
CA SER A 426 31.65 20.13 -0.15
C SER A 426 32.00 19.10 -1.23
N CYS A 427 31.11 18.85 -2.18
CA CYS A 427 31.30 17.88 -3.28
C CYS A 427 31.40 18.55 -4.67
N VAL A 428 31.14 19.86 -4.74
CA VAL A 428 31.47 20.74 -5.88
C VAL A 428 32.76 21.45 -5.53
#